data_AF-A0A5K3F3H4-F1
#
_entry.id   AF-A0A5K3F3H4-F1
#
_cell.length_a   1.000
_cell.length_b   1.000
_cell.length_c   1.000
_cell.angle_alpha   90.00
_cell.angle_beta   90.00
_cell.angle_gamma   90.00
#
_symmetry.space_group_name_H-M   'P 1'
#
loop_
_entity.id
_entity.type
_entity.pdbx_description
1 polymer ?
#
loop_
_entity_poly.entity_id
_entity_poly.type
_entity_poly.pdbx_seq_one_letter_code
_entity_poly.pdbx_strand_id
1 'polypeptide(L)'
;MGRASQGCPSSAQHKVLLQGDFIESISTIWVSAPETNYLAWYSETFKILASTVELQVEALHILQAVWCNQSQMVVAISDYMSRLGMLDPESIVGWAFSPYMSAFCGNLAPSNNVYIRPRMLELHVWECLMRTLVRVGQRIAQITPKLEAAKDRLGARRRKSASDSRSSESCSDSENDDGDLRNKIRRGRRHQRNRRRSRSRSGGGGHSSDSSGRYRRGASPGKVARLEEERGEAVRSQCAVITLLLHRHVRLIALVEEALERGCENDTNVDFNFMGYWLKGRLIQTVLEHQDQLFPYMDNLEELMSDVTPFVRNVFQALRSLYA
;
A
#
# COMPACT_ATOMS: atom_id res chain seq x y z
N MET A 1 -19.53 -62.44 -9.53
CA MET A 1 -19.37 -61.21 -10.34
C MET A 1 -20.43 -60.21 -9.91
N GLY A 2 -20.03 -59.16 -9.20
CA GLY A 2 -20.91 -58.06 -8.79
C GLY A 2 -20.03 -56.91 -8.32
N ARG A 3 -20.03 -55.82 -9.09
CA ARG A 3 -19.06 -54.72 -9.06
C ARG A 3 -19.05 -53.99 -7.72
N ALA A 4 -17.86 -53.80 -7.15
CA ALA A 4 -17.61 -52.82 -6.10
C ALA A 4 -17.74 -51.41 -6.70
N SER A 5 -18.68 -50.61 -6.19
CA SER A 5 -18.72 -49.17 -6.44
C SER A 5 -17.53 -48.52 -5.74
N GLN A 6 -16.53 -48.08 -6.51
CA GLN A 6 -15.55 -47.11 -6.04
C GLN A 6 -16.27 -45.77 -5.88
N GLY A 7 -16.59 -45.42 -4.64
CA GLY A 7 -17.01 -44.07 -4.29
C GLY A 7 -15.82 -43.13 -4.47
N CYS A 8 -15.93 -42.17 -5.38
CA CYS A 8 -15.00 -41.05 -5.47
C CYS A 8 -14.91 -40.37 -4.09
N PRO A 9 -13.70 -40.10 -3.56
CA PRO A 9 -13.58 -39.30 -2.35
C PRO A 9 -14.17 -37.91 -2.63
N SER A 10 -15.18 -37.57 -1.84
CA SER A 10 -15.91 -36.31 -1.91
C SER A 10 -14.92 -35.14 -1.85
N SER A 11 -15.12 -34.13 -2.71
CA SER A 11 -14.37 -32.86 -2.76
C SER A 11 -14.16 -32.23 -1.37
N ALA A 12 -15.08 -32.46 -0.43
CA ALA A 12 -14.97 -32.03 0.96
C ALA A 12 -13.81 -32.70 1.73
N GLN A 13 -13.55 -34.00 1.53
CA GLN A 13 -12.47 -34.72 2.21
C GLN A 13 -11.09 -34.27 1.73
N HIS A 14 -10.96 -33.98 0.43
CA HIS A 14 -9.72 -33.45 -0.15
C HIS A 14 -9.46 -32.00 0.31
N LYS A 15 -10.52 -31.19 0.49
CA LYS A 15 -10.41 -29.84 1.04
C LYS A 15 -9.98 -29.85 2.52
N VAL A 16 -10.51 -30.78 3.31
CA VAL A 16 -10.17 -30.93 4.74
C VAL A 16 -8.73 -31.42 4.93
N LEU A 17 -8.25 -32.37 4.12
CA LEU A 17 -6.86 -32.82 4.15
C LEU A 17 -5.89 -31.71 3.77
N LEU A 18 -6.16 -30.99 2.68
CA LEU A 18 -5.33 -29.84 2.28
C LEU A 18 -5.34 -28.72 3.32
N GLN A 19 -6.48 -28.49 3.99
CA GLN A 19 -6.59 -27.50 5.07
C GLN A 19 -5.84 -27.95 6.33
N GLY A 20 -5.83 -29.25 6.65
CA GLY A 20 -5.04 -29.82 7.73
C GLY A 20 -3.54 -29.69 7.49
N ASP A 21 -3.07 -30.09 6.32
CA ASP A 21 -1.65 -29.98 5.92
C ASP A 21 -1.21 -28.50 5.84
N PHE A 22 -2.10 -27.62 5.38
CA PHE A 22 -1.88 -26.17 5.37
C PHE A 22 -1.75 -25.60 6.79
N ILE A 23 -2.65 -25.99 7.71
CA ILE A 23 -2.62 -25.55 9.11
C ILE A 23 -1.35 -26.02 9.80
N GLU A 24 -0.96 -27.29 9.65
CA GLU A 24 0.27 -27.82 10.26
C GLU A 24 1.53 -27.13 9.70
N SER A 25 1.59 -26.92 8.39
CA SER A 25 2.73 -26.26 7.74
C SER A 25 2.88 -24.81 8.21
N ILE A 26 1.78 -24.06 8.25
CA ILE A 26 1.78 -22.65 8.70
C ILE A 26 2.04 -22.56 10.21
N SER A 27 1.43 -23.42 11.02
CA SER A 27 1.67 -23.47 12.47
C SER A 27 3.15 -23.73 12.80
N THR A 28 3.80 -24.62 12.05
CA THR A 28 5.24 -24.91 12.20
C THR A 28 6.12 -23.69 11.93
N ILE A 29 5.76 -22.88 10.91
CA ILE A 29 6.43 -21.61 10.62
C ILE A 29 6.27 -20.64 11.80
N TRP A 30 5.09 -20.56 12.40
CA TRP A 30 4.78 -19.62 13.47
C TRP A 30 5.44 -19.95 14.81
N VAL A 31 5.48 -21.23 15.18
CA VAL A 31 6.13 -21.70 16.41
C VAL A 31 7.65 -21.45 16.36
N SER A 32 8.24 -21.47 15.17
CA SER A 32 9.67 -21.27 14.93
C SER A 32 10.08 -19.83 14.64
N ALA A 33 9.16 -18.86 14.78
CA ALA A 33 9.37 -17.46 14.35
C ALA A 33 9.91 -16.45 15.38
N PRO A 34 10.48 -16.79 16.57
CA PRO A 34 10.94 -15.74 17.49
C PRO A 34 12.10 -14.91 16.93
N GLU A 35 12.79 -15.40 15.89
CA GLU A 35 13.73 -14.61 15.10
C GLU A 35 13.12 -14.27 13.73
N THR A 36 13.00 -12.97 13.43
CA THR A 36 12.38 -12.42 12.19
C THR A 36 12.95 -12.96 10.88
N ASN A 37 14.10 -13.64 10.92
CA ASN A 37 14.78 -14.21 9.75
C ASN A 37 14.07 -15.45 9.19
N TYR A 38 13.37 -16.22 10.01
CA TYR A 38 12.66 -17.42 9.54
C TYR A 38 11.48 -17.09 8.64
N LEU A 39 10.72 -16.04 8.96
CA LEU A 39 9.61 -15.58 8.12
C LEU A 39 10.08 -15.10 6.74
N ALA A 40 11.24 -14.46 6.68
CA ALA A 40 11.85 -14.08 5.40
C ALA A 40 12.24 -15.32 4.58
N TRP A 41 12.78 -16.36 5.23
CA TRP A 41 13.21 -17.57 4.53
C TRP A 41 12.03 -18.37 3.96
N TYR A 42 10.89 -18.40 4.67
CA TYR A 42 9.67 -19.07 4.22
C TYR A 42 8.70 -18.15 3.45
N SER A 43 9.09 -16.92 3.11
CA SER A 43 8.15 -15.96 2.51
C SER A 43 7.58 -16.45 1.18
N GLU A 44 8.39 -17.14 0.38
CA GLU A 44 7.96 -17.68 -0.92
C GLU A 44 7.02 -18.87 -0.74
N THR A 45 7.36 -19.80 0.17
CA THR A 45 6.50 -20.92 0.52
C THR A 45 5.15 -20.44 1.03
N PHE A 46 5.14 -19.41 1.88
CA PHE A 46 3.90 -18.81 2.36
C PHE A 46 3.08 -18.20 1.23
N LYS A 47 3.68 -17.47 0.29
CA LYS A 47 2.96 -16.90 -0.86
C LYS A 47 2.32 -17.96 -1.74
N ILE A 48 2.94 -19.13 -1.85
CA ILE A 48 2.36 -20.28 -2.57
C ILE A 48 1.18 -20.87 -1.78
N LEU A 49 1.37 -21.10 -0.48
CA LEU A 49 0.36 -21.68 0.41
C LEU A 49 -0.86 -20.75 0.55
N ALA A 50 -0.63 -19.47 0.82
CA ALA A 50 -1.65 -18.43 1.00
C ALA A 50 -1.81 -17.58 -0.27
N SER A 51 -2.00 -18.26 -1.40
CA SER A 51 -2.10 -17.63 -2.72
C SER A 51 -3.40 -16.87 -2.97
N THR A 52 -4.42 -17.06 -2.12
CA THR A 52 -5.70 -16.34 -2.20
C THR A 52 -5.98 -15.55 -0.93
N VAL A 53 -6.83 -14.53 -1.04
CA VAL A 53 -7.25 -13.69 0.10
C VAL A 53 -7.90 -14.53 1.20
N GLU A 54 -8.68 -15.55 0.84
CA GLU A 54 -9.32 -16.45 1.81
C GLU A 54 -8.29 -17.28 2.59
N LEU A 55 -7.27 -17.82 1.91
CA LEU A 55 -6.21 -18.58 2.58
C LEU A 55 -5.35 -17.68 3.46
N GLN A 56 -5.14 -16.42 3.07
CA GLN A 56 -4.49 -15.43 3.92
C GLN A 56 -5.33 -15.11 5.18
N VAL A 57 -6.66 -15.05 5.07
CA VAL A 57 -7.57 -14.89 6.22
C VAL A 57 -7.44 -16.08 7.18
N GLU A 58 -7.45 -17.31 6.66
CA GLU A 58 -7.25 -18.52 7.48
C GLU A 58 -5.87 -18.53 8.15
N ALA A 59 -4.82 -18.11 7.43
CA ALA A 59 -3.48 -17.96 8.00
C ALA A 59 -3.45 -16.95 9.17
N LEU A 60 -4.23 -15.88 9.09
CA LEU A 60 -4.39 -14.91 10.17
C LEU A 60 -5.19 -15.48 11.36
N HIS A 61 -6.17 -16.36 11.13
CA HIS A 61 -6.82 -17.09 12.22
C HIS A 61 -5.85 -18.04 12.93
N ILE A 62 -5.03 -18.78 12.18
CA ILE A 62 -3.97 -19.63 12.75
C ILE A 62 -2.99 -18.77 13.56
N LEU A 63 -2.54 -17.64 13.02
CA LEU A 63 -1.65 -16.71 13.72
C LEU A 63 -2.25 -16.26 15.06
N GLN A 64 -3.51 -15.85 15.06
CA GLN A 64 -4.25 -15.45 16.26
C GLN A 64 -4.40 -16.60 17.26
N ALA A 65 -4.59 -17.83 16.79
CA ALA A 65 -4.71 -19.02 17.64
C ALA A 65 -3.37 -19.37 18.31
N VAL A 66 -2.27 -19.32 17.55
CA VAL A 66 -0.91 -19.59 18.06
C VAL A 66 -0.47 -18.55 19.08
N TRP A 67 -0.72 -17.26 18.80
CA TRP A 67 -0.30 -16.15 19.65
C TRP A 67 -1.46 -15.57 20.48
N CYS A 68 -2.42 -16.40 20.88
CA CYS A 68 -3.63 -15.97 21.59
C CYS A 68 -3.33 -15.26 22.93
N ASN A 69 -2.22 -15.60 23.60
CA ASN A 69 -1.79 -14.99 24.86
C ASN A 69 -0.87 -13.77 24.67
N GLN A 70 -0.45 -13.46 23.44
CA GLN A 70 0.50 -12.39 23.15
C GLN A 70 0.04 -11.58 21.93
N SER A 71 -0.99 -10.75 22.14
CA SER A 71 -1.63 -9.94 21.11
C SER A 71 -0.66 -9.04 20.33
N GLN A 72 0.40 -8.55 20.97
CA GLN A 72 1.44 -7.75 20.31
C GLN A 72 2.25 -8.54 19.28
N MET A 73 2.41 -9.87 19.44
CA MET A 73 3.06 -10.69 18.41
C MET A 73 2.19 -10.81 17.17
N VAL A 74 0.87 -10.94 17.33
CA VAL A 74 -0.08 -10.93 16.20
C VAL A 74 0.09 -9.64 15.38
N VAL A 75 0.18 -8.49 16.05
CA VAL A 75 0.39 -7.19 15.40
C VAL A 75 1.75 -7.12 14.69
N ALA A 76 2.82 -7.45 15.41
CA ALA A 76 4.19 -7.34 14.88
C ALA A 76 4.39 -8.24 13.66
N ILE A 77 3.90 -9.47 13.74
CA ILE A 77 4.00 -10.46 12.68
C ILE A 77 3.14 -10.08 11.48
N SER A 78 1.86 -9.76 11.68
CA SER A 78 0.97 -9.40 10.57
C SER A 78 1.47 -8.17 9.83
N ASP A 79 2.02 -7.19 10.55
CA ASP A 79 2.68 -6.02 9.97
C ASP A 79 3.93 -6.42 9.19
N TYR A 80 4.79 -7.28 9.74
CA TYR A 80 5.98 -7.78 9.05
C TYR A 80 5.63 -8.51 7.74
N MET A 81 4.67 -9.43 7.77
CA MET A 81 4.19 -10.16 6.59
C MET A 81 3.61 -9.23 5.53
N SER A 82 2.85 -8.22 5.96
CA SER A 82 2.30 -7.21 5.05
C SER A 82 3.40 -6.45 4.32
N ARG A 83 4.51 -6.13 5.00
CA ARG A 83 5.67 -5.45 4.38
C ARG A 83 6.38 -6.34 3.37
N LEU A 84 6.38 -7.65 3.56
CA LEU A 84 6.93 -8.63 2.60
C LEU A 84 5.98 -8.96 1.43
N GLY A 85 4.77 -8.38 1.44
CA GLY A 85 3.73 -8.68 0.45
C GLY A 85 3.21 -10.11 0.55
N MET A 86 3.21 -10.68 1.76
CA MET A 86 2.63 -11.99 2.05
C MET A 86 1.14 -11.89 2.36
N LEU A 87 0.71 -10.75 2.92
CA LEU A 87 -0.68 -10.46 3.24
C LEU A 87 -1.16 -9.26 2.43
N ASP A 88 -2.28 -9.43 1.76
CA ASP A 88 -3.00 -8.35 1.11
C ASP A 88 -3.75 -7.51 2.15
N PRO A 89 -3.84 -6.19 1.96
CA PRO A 89 -4.64 -5.34 2.86
C PRO A 89 -6.09 -5.82 3.03
N GLU A 90 -6.66 -6.41 1.98
CA GLU A 90 -8.02 -6.94 1.98
C GLU A 90 -8.19 -8.17 2.89
N SER A 91 -7.16 -9.04 3.00
CA SER A 91 -7.23 -10.22 3.87
C SER A 91 -7.21 -9.83 5.34
N ILE A 92 -6.51 -8.75 5.73
CA ILE A 92 -6.53 -8.24 7.10
C ILE A 92 -7.91 -7.71 7.47
N VAL A 93 -8.56 -6.98 6.55
CA VAL A 93 -9.95 -6.54 6.75
C VAL A 93 -10.90 -7.74 6.79
N GLY A 94 -10.76 -8.70 5.87
CA GLY A 94 -11.56 -9.92 5.84
C GLY A 94 -11.44 -10.75 7.12
N TRP A 95 -10.23 -10.85 7.67
CA TRP A 95 -9.95 -11.52 8.93
C TRP A 95 -10.63 -10.83 10.11
N ALA A 96 -10.48 -9.51 10.25
CA ALA A 96 -11.03 -8.76 11.37
C ALA A 96 -12.57 -8.82 11.44
N PHE A 97 -13.24 -8.90 10.28
CA PHE A 97 -14.70 -9.03 10.18
C PHE A 97 -15.16 -10.45 9.84
N SER A 98 -14.31 -11.46 10.06
CA SER A 98 -14.72 -12.84 9.86
C SER A 98 -15.81 -13.23 10.86
N PRO A 99 -16.68 -14.21 10.52
CA PRO A 99 -17.71 -14.68 11.45
C PRO A 99 -17.14 -15.09 12.82
N TYR A 100 -15.93 -15.65 12.85
CA TYR A 100 -15.24 -16.02 14.09
C TYR A 100 -14.82 -14.82 14.94
N MET A 101 -14.37 -13.73 14.30
CA MET A 101 -13.91 -12.52 14.99
C MET A 101 -15.07 -11.63 15.44
N SER A 102 -16.15 -11.59 14.67
CA SER A 102 -17.30 -10.71 14.86
C SER A 102 -18.52 -11.40 15.47
N ALA A 103 -18.41 -12.65 15.93
CA ALA A 103 -19.53 -13.34 16.57
C ALA A 103 -19.88 -12.70 17.92
N PHE A 104 -21.13 -12.28 18.06
CA PHE A 104 -21.73 -11.80 19.32
C PHE A 104 -22.67 -12.82 19.96
N CYS A 105 -23.08 -13.87 19.24
CA CYS A 105 -24.03 -14.88 19.72
C CYS A 105 -23.78 -16.27 19.09
N GLY A 106 -24.14 -17.34 19.81
CA GLY A 106 -24.08 -18.74 19.34
C GLY A 106 -22.82 -19.52 19.74
N ASN A 107 -22.67 -20.75 19.21
CA ASN A 107 -21.58 -21.70 19.54
C ASN A 107 -20.16 -21.22 19.17
N LEU A 108 -20.06 -20.10 18.45
CA LEU A 108 -18.80 -19.46 18.07
C LEU A 108 -18.44 -18.27 18.98
N ALA A 109 -19.37 -17.82 19.83
CA ALA A 109 -19.12 -16.79 20.82
C ALA A 109 -18.29 -17.39 21.99
N PRO A 110 -17.36 -16.63 22.58
CA PRO A 110 -16.54 -17.11 23.69
C PRO A 110 -17.42 -17.51 24.87
N SER A 111 -17.54 -18.81 25.11
CA SER A 111 -18.54 -19.43 25.98
C SER A 111 -18.31 -19.22 27.49
N ASN A 112 -17.26 -18.48 27.87
CA ASN A 112 -16.76 -18.42 29.25
C ASN A 112 -16.74 -17.00 29.86
N ASN A 113 -17.28 -15.98 29.20
CA ASN A 113 -17.35 -14.64 29.78
C ASN A 113 -18.79 -14.25 30.12
N VAL A 114 -18.94 -13.66 31.30
CA VAL A 114 -20.15 -12.94 31.77
C VAL A 114 -20.53 -11.81 30.81
N TYR A 115 -19.61 -11.39 29.94
CA TYR A 115 -19.78 -10.33 28.95
C TYR A 115 -19.55 -10.83 27.52
N ILE A 116 -20.45 -10.47 26.61
CA ILE A 116 -20.30 -10.74 25.18
C ILE A 116 -19.30 -9.71 24.61
N ARG A 117 -18.05 -10.13 24.39
CA ARG A 117 -17.06 -9.31 23.71
C ARG A 117 -16.42 -10.06 22.54
N PRO A 118 -16.83 -9.79 21.29
CA PRO A 118 -16.16 -10.34 20.13
C PRO A 118 -14.70 -9.92 20.09
N ARG A 119 -13.88 -10.81 19.52
CA ARG A 119 -12.45 -10.58 19.35
C ARG A 119 -12.16 -9.37 18.47
N MET A 120 -13.05 -9.02 17.54
CA MET A 120 -12.85 -7.86 16.67
C MET A 120 -12.75 -6.53 17.43
N LEU A 121 -13.30 -6.46 18.65
CA LEU A 121 -13.22 -5.30 19.54
C LEU A 121 -11.94 -5.29 20.40
N GLU A 122 -11.08 -6.28 20.25
CA GLU A 122 -9.76 -6.28 20.88
C GLU A 122 -8.87 -5.22 20.22
N LEU A 123 -8.10 -4.48 21.03
CA LEU A 123 -7.34 -3.33 20.58
C LEU A 123 -6.29 -3.68 19.52
N HIS A 124 -5.73 -4.89 19.58
CA HIS A 124 -4.70 -5.33 18.65
C HIS A 124 -5.28 -5.60 17.25
N VAL A 125 -6.54 -6.05 17.14
CA VAL A 125 -7.22 -6.21 15.84
C VAL A 125 -7.38 -4.85 15.18
N TRP A 126 -7.80 -3.85 15.96
CA TRP A 126 -7.88 -2.47 15.49
C TRP A 126 -6.50 -1.93 15.09
N GLU A 127 -5.45 -2.24 15.87
CA GLU A 127 -4.08 -1.85 15.55
C GLU A 127 -3.62 -2.45 14.20
N CYS A 128 -3.94 -3.72 13.92
CA CYS A 128 -3.66 -4.35 12.62
C CYS A 128 -4.37 -3.62 11.46
N LEU A 129 -5.65 -3.26 11.65
CA LEU A 129 -6.42 -2.51 10.67
C LEU A 129 -5.80 -1.12 10.42
N MET A 130 -5.48 -0.39 11.48
CA MET A 130 -4.89 0.95 11.36
C MET A 130 -3.51 0.93 10.73
N ARG A 131 -2.64 -0.02 11.11
CA ARG A 131 -1.33 -0.20 10.45
C ARG A 131 -1.50 -0.49 8.96
N THR A 132 -2.55 -1.21 8.59
CA THR A 132 -2.87 -1.50 7.19
C THR A 132 -3.32 -0.25 6.43
N LEU A 133 -4.22 0.55 7.00
CA LEU A 133 -4.65 1.84 6.44
C LEU A 133 -3.48 2.82 6.27
N VAL A 134 -2.66 2.95 7.31
CA VAL A 134 -1.46 3.80 7.27
C VAL A 134 -0.51 3.30 6.17
N ARG A 135 -0.29 1.99 6.05
CA ARG A 135 0.60 1.42 5.02
C ARG A 135 0.12 1.68 3.61
N VAL A 136 -1.17 1.50 3.33
CA VAL A 136 -1.71 1.80 1.98
C VAL A 136 -1.62 3.30 1.68
N GLY A 137 -1.84 4.16 2.66
CA GLY A 137 -1.67 5.61 2.53
C GLY A 137 -0.21 6.04 2.34
N GLN A 138 0.74 5.40 3.02
CA GLN A 138 2.17 5.68 2.91
C GLN A 138 2.70 5.47 1.49
N ARG A 139 2.18 4.50 0.73
CA ARG A 139 2.57 4.31 -0.68
C ARG A 139 2.30 5.58 -1.50
N ILE A 140 1.15 6.21 -1.30
CA ILE A 140 0.78 7.45 -1.98
C ILE A 140 1.66 8.61 -1.53
N ALA A 141 1.93 8.72 -0.23
CA ALA A 141 2.82 9.72 0.32
C ALA A 141 4.27 9.59 -0.20
N GLN A 142 4.72 8.39 -0.54
CA GLN A 142 6.05 8.15 -1.11
C GLN A 142 6.12 8.44 -2.62
N ILE A 143 5.06 8.16 -3.37
CA ILE A 143 5.02 8.35 -4.84
C ILE A 143 4.77 9.81 -5.20
N THR A 144 3.89 10.49 -4.47
CA THR A 144 3.49 11.89 -4.73
C THR A 144 4.68 12.86 -4.86
N PRO A 145 5.64 12.95 -3.92
CA PRO A 145 6.78 13.86 -4.07
C PRO A 145 7.71 13.49 -5.22
N LYS A 146 7.86 12.19 -5.52
CA LYS A 146 8.66 11.71 -6.67
C LYS A 146 8.03 12.15 -8.00
N LEU A 147 6.70 12.11 -8.06
CA LEU A 147 5.93 12.56 -9.20
C LEU A 147 6.04 14.07 -9.42
N GLU A 148 5.83 14.87 -8.37
CA GLU A 148 5.95 16.33 -8.45
C GLU A 148 7.37 16.77 -8.85
N ALA A 149 8.40 16.17 -8.25
CA ALA A 149 9.79 16.44 -8.63
C ALA A 149 10.09 16.05 -10.09
N ALA A 150 9.43 15.02 -10.63
CA ALA A 150 9.56 14.63 -12.03
C ALA A 150 8.84 15.60 -12.97
N LYS A 151 7.65 16.08 -12.59
CA LYS A 151 6.88 17.11 -13.31
C LYS A 151 7.64 18.43 -13.37
N ASP A 152 8.22 18.88 -12.26
CA ASP A 152 8.99 20.12 -12.19
C ASP A 152 10.22 20.09 -13.11
N ARG A 153 10.96 18.97 -13.11
CA ARG A 153 12.12 18.78 -14.01
C ARG A 153 11.71 18.79 -15.49
N LEU A 154 10.55 18.23 -15.82
CA LEU A 154 10.01 18.22 -17.16
C LEU A 154 9.54 19.63 -17.59
N GLY A 155 8.85 20.34 -16.70
CA GLY A 155 8.41 21.73 -16.90
C GLY A 155 9.58 22.70 -17.09
N ALA A 156 10.63 22.60 -16.26
CA ALA A 156 11.85 23.40 -16.39
C ALA A 156 12.54 23.18 -17.76
N ARG A 157 12.57 21.93 -18.25
CA ARG A 157 13.12 21.62 -19.57
C ARG A 157 12.29 22.24 -20.69
N ARG A 158 10.95 22.16 -20.62
CA ARG A 158 10.06 22.78 -21.63
C ARG A 158 10.25 24.30 -21.69
N ARG A 159 10.39 24.97 -20.53
CA ARG A 159 10.67 26.41 -20.44
C ARG A 159 12.04 26.77 -21.03
N LYS A 160 13.09 25.98 -20.76
CA LYS A 160 14.42 26.21 -21.35
C LYS A 160 14.47 25.98 -22.86
N SER A 161 13.75 24.98 -23.37
CA SER A 161 13.62 24.76 -24.82
C SER A 161 12.86 25.88 -25.52
N ALA A 162 11.82 26.44 -24.89
CA ALA A 162 11.07 27.57 -25.44
C ALA A 162 11.89 28.89 -25.46
N SER A 163 12.83 29.08 -24.52
CA SER A 163 13.72 30.24 -24.51
C SER A 163 14.85 30.17 -25.54
N ASP A 164 15.39 28.97 -25.84
CA ASP A 164 16.44 28.81 -26.86
C ASP A 164 15.90 28.95 -28.29
N SER A 165 14.58 28.82 -28.50
CA SER A 165 13.94 29.05 -29.81
C SER A 165 13.65 30.52 -30.13
N ARG A 166 13.99 31.46 -29.23
CA ARG A 166 13.81 32.92 -29.44
C ARG A 166 15.11 33.68 -29.67
N SER A 167 16.24 32.99 -29.88
CA SER A 167 17.57 33.61 -30.06
C SER A 167 18.25 33.24 -31.38
N SER A 168 17.52 33.28 -32.49
CA SER A 168 18.10 33.04 -33.83
C SER A 168 17.50 33.95 -34.91
N GLU A 169 17.34 35.24 -34.62
CA GLU A 169 17.20 36.27 -35.65
C GLU A 169 18.08 37.47 -35.29
N SER A 170 18.89 37.89 -36.27
CA SER A 170 19.84 39.01 -36.28
C SER A 170 21.26 38.73 -35.79
N CYS A 171 22.17 38.49 -36.75
CA CYS A 171 23.23 39.46 -37.06
C CYS A 171 23.69 39.28 -38.51
N SER A 172 23.44 40.35 -39.26
CA SER A 172 23.78 40.71 -40.62
C SER A 172 25.16 40.28 -41.15
N ASP A 173 25.09 39.88 -42.42
CA ASP A 173 26.10 39.88 -43.47
C ASP A 173 27.00 41.14 -43.49
N SER A 174 28.32 40.96 -43.60
CA SER A 174 29.29 41.95 -44.10
C SER A 174 30.66 41.28 -44.30
N GLU A 175 31.03 41.08 -45.56
CA GLU A 175 32.37 40.70 -46.01
C GLU A 175 33.33 41.92 -46.07
N ASN A 176 34.62 41.63 -45.88
CA ASN A 176 35.83 42.40 -46.23
C ASN A 176 36.20 43.65 -45.38
N ASP A 177 37.39 43.63 -44.75
CA ASP A 177 38.61 44.30 -45.27
C ASP A 177 39.79 44.17 -44.28
N ASP A 178 40.99 44.17 -44.86
CA ASP A 178 42.31 44.02 -44.25
C ASP A 178 42.71 45.13 -43.26
N GLY A 179 43.49 44.78 -42.24
CA GLY A 179 44.26 45.78 -41.49
C GLY A 179 44.64 45.39 -40.07
N ASP A 180 45.87 44.93 -39.90
CA ASP A 180 46.85 45.52 -38.96
C ASP A 180 47.74 44.46 -38.28
N LEU A 181 48.88 44.22 -38.93
CA LEU A 181 49.99 43.33 -38.58
C LEU A 181 50.84 43.82 -37.38
N ARG A 182 50.38 44.79 -36.58
CA ARG A 182 51.29 45.53 -35.67
C ARG A 182 51.35 45.09 -34.20
N ASN A 183 50.54 44.12 -33.76
CA ASN A 183 50.50 43.73 -32.33
C ASN A 183 51.14 42.38 -31.94
N LYS A 184 51.82 41.68 -32.86
CA LYS A 184 52.51 40.40 -32.57
C LYS A 184 53.96 40.51 -32.05
N ILE A 185 54.52 41.71 -31.84
CA ILE A 185 55.96 41.92 -31.50
C ILE A 185 56.21 42.28 -30.02
N ARG A 186 55.38 41.83 -29.05
CA ARG A 186 55.61 42.18 -27.63
C ARG A 186 55.52 41.09 -26.57
N ARG A 187 55.63 39.78 -26.89
CA ARG A 187 55.69 38.73 -25.84
C ARG A 187 56.75 37.64 -26.07
N GLY A 188 57.90 38.01 -26.62
CA GLY A 188 59.11 37.19 -26.64
C GLY A 188 60.19 37.72 -25.69
N ARG A 189 60.13 37.36 -24.40
CA ARG A 189 61.30 37.28 -23.48
C ARG A 189 60.88 36.82 -22.09
N ARG A 190 60.83 35.50 -21.88
CA ARG A 190 61.25 34.90 -20.60
C ARG A 190 61.78 33.49 -20.87
N HIS A 191 63.10 33.40 -20.73
CA HIS A 191 63.93 32.20 -20.68
C HIS A 191 63.23 31.04 -19.94
N GLN A 192 63.15 29.84 -20.51
CA GLN A 192 64.28 28.90 -20.66
C GLN A 192 64.80 28.42 -19.29
N ARG A 193 64.15 27.40 -18.69
CA ARG A 193 64.84 26.36 -17.91
C ARG A 193 63.93 25.14 -17.67
N ASN A 194 63.86 24.22 -18.62
CA ASN A 194 64.21 22.83 -18.36
C ASN A 194 64.15 22.00 -19.64
N ARG A 195 65.25 21.31 -19.88
CA ARG A 195 65.52 20.46 -21.03
C ARG A 195 65.77 19.06 -20.47
N ARG A 196 65.23 18.05 -21.17
CA ARG A 196 65.64 16.62 -21.24
C ARG A 196 64.86 15.60 -20.39
N ARG A 197 63.96 14.87 -21.07
CA ARG A 197 64.14 13.45 -21.44
C ARG A 197 63.11 13.10 -22.54
N SER A 198 63.57 12.97 -23.79
CA SER A 198 63.57 11.73 -24.60
C SER A 198 62.16 11.36 -25.12
N ARG A 199 61.83 11.59 -26.40
CA ARG A 199 62.05 10.69 -27.57
C ARG A 199 61.48 9.29 -27.29
N SER A 200 60.56 8.65 -28.03
CA SER A 200 60.02 8.73 -29.42
C SER A 200 58.80 7.78 -29.40
N ARG A 201 57.70 7.92 -30.14
CA ARG A 201 57.48 7.57 -31.57
C ARG A 201 55.95 7.53 -31.73
N SER A 202 55.36 8.42 -32.54
CA SER A 202 54.79 8.14 -33.86
C SER A 202 53.59 7.18 -33.88
N GLY A 203 52.44 7.69 -34.35
CA GLY A 203 51.49 6.87 -35.12
C GLY A 203 50.02 7.14 -34.86
N GLY A 204 49.34 7.72 -35.86
CA GLY A 204 48.02 7.25 -36.27
C GLY A 204 46.83 7.98 -35.68
N GLY A 205 46.09 8.69 -36.53
CA GLY A 205 44.82 9.30 -36.20
C GLY A 205 43.70 8.27 -36.00
N GLY A 206 42.53 8.76 -35.61
CA GLY A 206 41.32 7.94 -35.57
C GLY A 206 40.30 8.44 -34.55
N HIS A 207 39.30 9.15 -35.07
CA HIS A 207 38.00 9.41 -34.48
C HIS A 207 37.59 8.52 -33.29
N SER A 208 37.21 9.14 -32.17
CA SER A 208 36.19 8.57 -31.30
C SER A 208 35.32 9.66 -30.70
N SER A 209 34.08 9.63 -31.19
CA SER A 209 32.84 10.14 -30.63
C SER A 209 32.90 10.75 -29.23
N ASP A 210 32.62 12.06 -29.23
CA ASP A 210 31.94 12.83 -28.18
C ASP A 210 31.12 11.96 -27.20
N SER A 211 31.76 11.60 -26.08
CA SER A 211 31.11 10.97 -24.93
C SER A 211 30.58 12.04 -23.98
N SER A 212 29.70 12.91 -24.47
CA SER A 212 28.95 13.88 -23.67
C SER A 212 27.44 13.53 -23.56
N GLY A 213 27.07 12.27 -23.78
CA GLY A 213 25.68 11.82 -23.78
C GLY A 213 25.10 11.26 -22.47
N ARG A 214 25.91 11.00 -21.42
CA ARG A 214 25.42 10.20 -20.28
C ARG A 214 24.76 10.97 -19.12
N TYR A 215 24.74 12.30 -19.15
CA TYR A 215 24.11 13.10 -18.08
C TYR A 215 22.76 13.73 -18.45
N ARG A 216 22.24 13.51 -19.67
CA ARG A 216 20.89 13.93 -20.07
C ARG A 216 19.79 12.92 -19.73
N ARG A 217 19.96 12.09 -18.70
CA ARG A 217 18.84 11.30 -18.14
C ARG A 217 17.97 12.16 -17.21
N GLY A 218 17.63 13.36 -17.68
CA GLY A 218 16.59 14.20 -17.07
C GLY A 218 15.22 13.59 -17.36
N ALA A 219 14.31 13.66 -16.38
CA ALA A 219 12.98 13.04 -16.39
C ALA A 219 12.35 12.99 -17.79
N SER A 220 12.20 11.78 -18.35
CA SER A 220 11.49 11.59 -19.61
C SER A 220 9.98 11.73 -19.36
N PRO A 221 9.19 12.18 -20.36
CA PRO A 221 7.72 12.14 -20.29
C PRO A 221 7.20 10.76 -19.87
N GLY A 222 7.83 9.68 -20.34
CA GLY A 222 7.49 8.32 -19.94
C GLY A 222 7.75 7.98 -18.46
N LYS A 223 8.70 8.65 -17.79
CA LYS A 223 8.90 8.50 -16.34
C LYS A 223 7.78 9.18 -15.54
N VAL A 224 7.32 10.34 -16.00
CA VAL A 224 6.17 11.04 -15.37
C VAL A 224 4.91 10.19 -15.53
N ALA A 225 4.61 9.71 -16.74
CA ALA A 225 3.44 8.87 -17.00
C ALA A 225 3.42 7.60 -16.12
N ARG A 226 4.56 6.90 -15.98
CA ARG A 226 4.67 5.73 -15.08
C ARG A 226 4.40 6.06 -13.62
N LEU A 227 4.90 7.19 -13.12
CA LEU A 227 4.66 7.62 -11.74
C LEU A 227 3.21 8.07 -11.51
N GLU A 228 2.56 8.63 -12.53
CA GLU A 228 1.13 8.96 -12.48
C GLU A 228 0.27 7.69 -12.41
N GLU A 229 0.60 6.69 -13.21
CA GLU A 229 -0.05 5.38 -13.19
C GLU A 229 0.12 4.68 -11.83
N GLU A 230 1.36 4.61 -11.33
CA GLU A 230 1.69 4.02 -10.02
C GLU A 230 0.97 4.75 -8.86
N ARG A 231 0.90 6.08 -8.91
CA ARG A 231 0.12 6.87 -7.95
C ARG A 231 -1.36 6.55 -8.05
N GLY A 232 -1.91 6.49 -9.26
CA GLY A 232 -3.31 6.17 -9.49
C GLY A 232 -3.69 4.79 -8.96
N GLU A 233 -2.83 3.79 -9.17
CA GLU A 233 -3.00 2.44 -8.62
C GLU A 233 -2.95 2.44 -7.09
N ALA A 234 -1.98 3.15 -6.49
CA ALA A 234 -1.87 3.25 -5.04
C ALA A 234 -3.12 3.92 -4.41
N VAL A 235 -3.64 4.98 -5.04
CA VAL A 235 -4.89 5.65 -4.62
C VAL A 235 -6.08 4.70 -4.73
N ARG A 236 -6.24 4.00 -5.85
CA ARG A 236 -7.31 3.00 -6.02
C ARG A 236 -7.23 1.90 -4.97
N SER A 237 -6.04 1.38 -4.70
CA SER A 237 -5.82 0.36 -3.67
C SER A 237 -6.17 0.88 -2.27
N GLN A 238 -5.76 2.10 -1.91
CA GLN A 238 -6.16 2.70 -0.63
C GLN A 238 -7.69 2.86 -0.54
N CYS A 239 -8.33 3.39 -1.58
CA CYS A 239 -9.78 3.60 -1.61
C CYS A 239 -10.54 2.28 -1.49
N ALA A 240 -10.09 1.22 -2.17
CA ALA A 240 -10.69 -0.10 -2.09
C ALA A 240 -10.69 -0.64 -0.65
N VAL A 241 -9.56 -0.54 0.04
CA VAL A 241 -9.42 -1.01 1.43
C VAL A 241 -10.28 -0.20 2.40
N ILE A 242 -10.28 1.13 2.27
CA ILE A 242 -11.13 1.98 3.12
C ILE A 242 -12.60 1.67 2.85
N THR A 243 -13.02 1.57 1.60
CA THR A 243 -14.41 1.24 1.24
C THR A 243 -14.84 -0.12 1.78
N LEU A 244 -13.97 -1.12 1.65
CA LEU A 244 -14.21 -2.46 2.19
C LEU A 244 -14.37 -2.41 3.72
N LEU A 245 -13.48 -1.70 4.41
CA LEU A 245 -13.53 -1.52 5.86
C LEU A 245 -14.83 -0.82 6.30
N LEU A 246 -15.21 0.27 5.62
CA LEU A 246 -16.44 1.00 5.90
C LEU A 246 -17.66 0.09 5.71
N HIS A 247 -17.75 -0.60 4.57
CA HIS A 247 -18.87 -1.50 4.28
C HIS A 247 -19.03 -2.59 5.35
N ARG A 248 -17.91 -3.19 5.79
CA ARG A 248 -17.92 -4.22 6.84
C ARG A 248 -18.33 -3.64 8.20
N HIS A 249 -17.82 -2.46 8.56
CA HIS A 249 -18.21 -1.75 9.79
C HIS A 249 -19.69 -1.41 9.81
N VAL A 250 -20.22 -0.82 8.73
CA VAL A 250 -21.62 -0.41 8.63
C VAL A 250 -22.55 -1.59 8.78
N ARG A 251 -22.25 -2.72 8.12
CA ARG A 251 -23.01 -3.96 8.29
C ARG A 251 -22.96 -4.50 9.71
N LEU A 252 -21.79 -4.39 10.36
CA LEU A 252 -21.64 -4.84 11.74
C LEU A 252 -22.46 -3.99 12.72
N ILE A 253 -22.49 -2.66 12.51
CA ILE A 253 -23.33 -1.75 13.30
C ILE A 253 -24.80 -2.13 13.14
N ALA A 254 -25.26 -2.37 11.90
CA ALA A 254 -26.64 -2.77 11.65
C ALA A 254 -27.03 -4.05 12.37
N LEU A 255 -26.15 -5.06 12.35
CA LEU A 255 -26.37 -6.33 13.07
C LEU A 255 -26.47 -6.12 14.59
N VAL A 256 -25.65 -5.22 15.15
CA VAL A 256 -25.70 -4.91 16.59
C VAL A 256 -26.96 -4.13 16.95
N GLU A 257 -27.38 -3.16 16.12
CA GLU A 257 -28.63 -2.42 16.31
C GLU A 257 -29.84 -3.35 16.23
N GLU A 258 -29.87 -4.25 15.26
CA GLU A 258 -30.93 -5.24 15.09
C GLU A 258 -30.95 -6.27 16.24
N ALA A 259 -29.79 -6.62 16.80
CA ALA A 259 -29.70 -7.47 18.00
C ALA A 259 -30.21 -6.75 19.26
N LEU A 260 -29.93 -5.45 19.38
CA LEU A 260 -30.41 -4.60 20.47
C LEU A 260 -31.94 -4.47 20.46
N GLU A 261 -32.53 -4.30 19.27
CA GLU A 261 -33.99 -4.22 19.09
C GLU A 261 -34.70 -5.54 19.43
N ARG A 262 -34.07 -6.68 19.16
CA ARG A 262 -34.63 -8.01 19.45
C ARG A 262 -34.59 -8.40 20.92
N GLY A 263 -33.79 -7.71 21.74
CA GLY A 263 -33.78 -7.85 23.20
C GLY A 263 -33.51 -9.27 23.70
N CYS A 264 -32.23 -9.61 23.90
CA CYS A 264 -31.89 -10.60 24.91
C CYS A 264 -31.73 -9.89 26.27
N GLU A 265 -31.86 -10.64 27.36
CA GLU A 265 -31.88 -10.24 28.78
C GLU A 265 -31.07 -8.98 29.13
N ASN A 266 -31.53 -8.21 30.13
CA ASN A 266 -31.04 -6.87 30.49
C ASN A 266 -29.51 -6.72 30.55
N ASP A 267 -28.75 -7.74 30.97
CA ASP A 267 -27.29 -7.70 31.02
C ASP A 267 -26.63 -7.70 29.63
N THR A 268 -27.21 -8.43 28.67
CA THR A 268 -26.70 -8.44 27.28
C THR A 268 -26.95 -7.12 26.56
N ASN A 269 -27.98 -6.37 26.96
CA ASN A 269 -28.33 -5.07 26.38
C ASN A 269 -27.23 -4.02 26.63
N VAL A 270 -26.61 -4.04 27.82
CA VAL A 270 -25.48 -3.13 28.14
C VAL A 270 -24.28 -3.43 27.25
N ASP A 271 -23.99 -4.72 27.02
CA ASP A 271 -22.90 -5.14 26.12
C ASP A 271 -23.18 -4.67 24.69
N PHE A 272 -24.38 -4.92 24.14
CA PHE A 272 -24.73 -4.47 22.78
C PHE A 272 -24.67 -2.95 22.61
N ASN A 273 -25.07 -2.17 23.62
CA ASN A 273 -24.91 -0.72 23.59
C ASN A 273 -23.44 -0.31 23.55
N PHE A 274 -22.60 -0.86 24.44
CA PHE A 274 -21.17 -0.58 24.43
C PHE A 274 -20.53 -0.90 23.08
N MET A 275 -20.87 -2.05 22.50
CA MET A 275 -20.38 -2.47 21.19
C MET A 275 -20.85 -1.54 20.09
N GLY A 276 -22.12 -1.13 20.12
CA GLY A 276 -22.68 -0.13 19.22
C GLY A 276 -21.90 1.19 19.28
N TYR A 277 -21.67 1.73 20.47
CA TYR A 277 -20.88 2.96 20.65
C TYR A 277 -19.44 2.82 20.16
N TRP A 278 -18.79 1.71 20.46
CA TRP A 278 -17.41 1.46 20.03
C TRP A 278 -17.32 1.41 18.50
N LEU A 279 -18.20 0.66 17.85
CA LEU A 279 -18.23 0.52 16.39
C LEU A 279 -18.55 1.85 15.70
N LYS A 280 -19.53 2.60 16.22
CA LYS A 280 -19.87 3.94 15.73
C LYS A 280 -18.68 4.90 15.85
N GLY A 281 -17.97 4.87 16.98
CA GLY A 281 -16.77 5.68 17.20
C GLY A 281 -15.64 5.35 16.21
N ARG A 282 -15.36 4.06 15.97
CA ARG A 282 -14.35 3.64 14.98
C ARG A 282 -14.73 3.99 13.55
N LEU A 283 -16.00 3.91 13.21
CA LEU A 283 -16.49 4.34 11.91
C LEU A 283 -16.23 5.83 11.69
N ILE A 284 -16.64 6.68 12.65
CA ILE A 284 -16.39 8.12 12.60
C ILE A 284 -14.88 8.40 12.49
N GLN A 285 -14.05 7.73 13.31
CA GLN A 285 -12.61 7.88 13.26
C GLN A 285 -12.06 7.59 11.85
N THR A 286 -12.45 6.46 11.25
CA THR A 286 -11.99 6.06 9.91
C THR A 286 -12.41 7.08 8.84
N VAL A 287 -13.65 7.56 8.93
CA VAL A 287 -14.19 8.54 7.98
C VAL A 287 -13.45 9.88 8.09
N LEU A 288 -13.20 10.37 9.30
CA LEU A 288 -12.50 11.63 9.52
C LEU A 288 -11.01 11.56 9.16
N GLU A 289 -10.33 10.47 9.48
CA GLU A 289 -8.90 10.29 9.14
C GLU A 289 -8.65 10.17 7.63
N HIS A 290 -9.67 9.75 6.88
CA HIS A 290 -9.57 9.51 5.44
C HIS A 290 -10.54 10.35 4.59
N GLN A 291 -11.04 11.45 5.15
CA GLN A 291 -12.05 12.28 4.52
C GLN A 291 -11.63 12.79 3.13
N ASP A 292 -10.39 13.22 2.95
CA ASP A 292 -9.90 13.76 1.67
C ASP A 292 -9.89 12.70 0.56
N GLN A 293 -9.65 11.44 0.93
CA GLN A 293 -9.68 10.32 -0.02
C GLN A 293 -11.09 9.81 -0.29
N LEU A 294 -11.99 9.94 0.68
CA LEU A 294 -13.38 9.49 0.57
C LEU A 294 -14.28 10.50 -0.13
N PHE A 295 -13.96 11.80 -0.02
CA PHE A 295 -14.77 12.89 -0.56
C PHE A 295 -15.19 12.69 -2.04
N PRO A 296 -14.29 12.30 -2.97
CA PRO A 296 -14.66 12.07 -4.37
C PRO A 296 -15.63 10.89 -4.60
N TYR A 297 -15.76 10.00 -3.61
CA TYR A 297 -16.59 8.79 -3.68
C TYR A 297 -17.82 8.87 -2.78
N MET A 298 -18.03 10.00 -2.08
CA MET A 298 -19.06 10.12 -1.06
C MET A 298 -20.47 9.83 -1.57
N ASP A 299 -20.81 10.28 -2.78
CA ASP A 299 -22.15 10.05 -3.34
C ASP A 299 -22.40 8.55 -3.56
N ASN A 300 -21.40 7.83 -4.10
CA ASN A 300 -21.47 6.38 -4.29
C ASN A 300 -21.49 5.61 -2.96
N LEU A 301 -20.71 6.08 -1.98
CA LEU A 301 -20.65 5.47 -0.65
C LEU A 301 -21.96 5.66 0.11
N GLU A 302 -22.58 6.83 -0.03
CA GLU A 302 -23.89 7.13 0.53
C GLU A 302 -24.96 6.27 -0.14
N GLU A 303 -25.01 6.19 -1.47
CA GLU A 303 -25.94 5.31 -2.18
C GLU A 303 -25.80 3.85 -1.73
N LEU A 304 -24.57 3.37 -1.57
CA LEU A 304 -24.30 1.98 -1.18
C LEU A 304 -24.63 1.66 0.29
N MET A 305 -24.56 2.65 1.20
CA MET A 305 -24.60 2.41 2.65
C MET A 305 -25.75 3.10 3.40
N SER A 306 -26.49 4.01 2.77
CA SER A 306 -27.54 4.80 3.42
C SER A 306 -28.78 4.03 3.82
N ASP A 307 -28.99 2.87 3.22
CA ASP A 307 -30.13 2.00 3.51
C ASP A 307 -29.83 1.03 4.66
N VAL A 308 -28.57 0.97 5.10
CA VAL A 308 -28.13 -0.01 6.10
C VAL A 308 -28.40 0.49 7.52
N THR A 309 -28.07 1.74 7.84
CA THR A 309 -28.40 2.35 9.13
C THR A 309 -28.60 3.88 9.00
N PRO A 310 -29.55 4.48 9.75
CA PRO A 310 -29.74 5.93 9.75
C PRO A 310 -28.52 6.69 10.31
N PHE A 311 -27.74 6.04 11.18
CA PHE A 311 -26.51 6.60 11.74
C PHE A 311 -25.48 6.94 10.65
N VAL A 312 -25.29 6.06 9.67
CA VAL A 312 -24.29 6.24 8.61
C VAL A 312 -24.63 7.43 7.72
N ARG A 313 -25.93 7.60 7.41
CA ARG A 313 -26.42 8.78 6.68
C ARG A 313 -26.08 10.06 7.42
N ASN A 314 -26.31 10.11 8.74
CA ASN A 314 -25.97 11.28 9.56
C ASN A 314 -24.47 11.57 9.57
N VAL A 315 -23.62 10.54 9.61
CA VAL A 315 -22.15 10.71 9.54
C VAL A 315 -21.72 11.32 8.21
N PHE A 316 -22.24 10.83 7.07
CA PHE A 316 -21.91 11.41 5.77
C PHE A 316 -22.48 12.82 5.58
N GLN A 317 -23.70 13.08 6.06
CA GLN A 317 -24.27 14.42 6.04
C GLN A 317 -23.45 15.40 6.88
N ALA A 318 -23.02 14.98 8.08
CA ALA A 318 -22.14 15.77 8.93
C ALA A 318 -20.78 16.03 8.25
N LEU A 319 -20.19 15.02 7.59
CA LEU A 319 -18.96 15.20 6.84
C LEU A 319 -19.14 16.23 5.71
N ARG A 320 -20.23 16.19 4.95
CA ARG A 320 -20.52 17.22 3.93
C ARG A 320 -20.65 18.60 4.52
N SER A 321 -21.27 18.74 5.69
CA SER A 321 -21.39 20.04 6.35
C SER A 321 -20.05 20.66 6.77
N LEU A 322 -18.98 19.86 6.89
CA LEU A 322 -17.63 20.37 7.14
C LEU A 322 -16.95 20.93 5.88
N TYR A 323 -17.41 20.52 4.70
CA TYR A 323 -16.87 20.95 3.40
C TYR A 323 -17.79 21.93 2.65
N ALA A 324 -18.98 22.21 3.18
CA ALA A 324 -19.95 23.19 2.66
C ALA A 324 -19.65 24.60 3.17
#